data_AF-A0A838EYF3-F1
#
_entry.id   AF-A0A838EYF3-F1
#
_cell.length_a   1.000
_cell.length_b   1.000
_cell.length_c   1.000
_cell.angle_alpha   90.00
_cell.angle_beta   90.00
_cell.angle_gamma   90.00
#
_symmetry.space_group_name_H-M   'P 1'
#
loop_
_entity.id
_entity.type
_entity.pdbx_description
1 polymer ?
#
loop_
_entity_poly.entity_id
_entity_poly.type
_entity_poly.pdbx_seq_one_letter_code
_entity_poly.pdbx_strand_id
1 'polypeptide(L)'
;MFGLGFGELILILLIALIFIGPKKLPELAKGLGKGLRDFQNAAKGFSDQMQDTGEPTKPESHEVPKLTDASQQKEANPSEEHSPRKEDHHS
;
A
#
# COMPACT_ATOMS: atom_id res chain seq x y z
N MET A 1 -19.43 -17.19 30.16
CA MET A 1 -18.29 -17.58 31.03
C MET A 1 -17.14 -18.13 30.20
N PHE A 2 -16.51 -17.25 29.41
CA PHE A 2 -15.18 -17.44 28.82
C PHE A 2 -14.81 -16.07 28.23
N GLY A 3 -14.43 -15.14 29.11
CA GLY A 3 -13.93 -13.84 28.71
C GLY A 3 -12.48 -14.02 28.31
N LEU A 4 -12.23 -14.50 27.08
CA LEU A 4 -10.89 -14.46 26.50
C LEU A 4 -10.51 -12.99 26.34
N GLY A 5 -9.82 -12.48 27.34
CA GLY A 5 -9.26 -11.15 27.32
C GLY A 5 -8.08 -11.10 26.37
N PHE A 6 -7.63 -9.87 26.14
CA PHE A 6 -6.43 -9.62 25.36
C PHE A 6 -5.19 -10.34 25.95
N GLY A 7 -5.14 -10.49 27.28
CA GLY A 7 -4.08 -11.21 27.98
C GLY A 7 -4.02 -12.70 27.64
N GLU A 8 -5.14 -13.43 27.67
CA GLU A 8 -5.17 -14.84 27.28
C GLU A 8 -4.82 -15.05 25.81
N LEU A 9 -5.29 -14.16 24.91
CA LEU A 9 -4.94 -14.23 23.49
C LEU A 9 -3.43 -14.06 23.26
N ILE A 10 -2.78 -13.13 23.96
CA ILE A 10 -1.32 -12.96 23.88
C ILE A 10 -0.60 -14.21 24.38
N LEU A 11 -1.06 -14.83 25.47
CA LEU A 11 -0.44 -16.04 26.01
C LEU A 11 -0.50 -17.20 25.01
N ILE A 12 -1.67 -17.42 24.40
CA ILE A 12 -1.86 -18.46 23.38
C ILE A 12 -0.99 -18.15 22.15
N LEU A 13 -0.97 -16.89 21.72
CA LEU A 13 -0.16 -16.44 20.60
C LEU A 13 1.33 -16.69 20.88
N LEU A 14 1.82 -16.36 22.07
CA LEU A 14 3.22 -16.57 22.46
C LEU A 14 3.62 -18.04 22.38
N ILE A 15 2.76 -18.95 22.88
CA ILE A 15 2.99 -20.40 22.75
C ILE A 15 3.03 -20.79 21.28
N ALA A 16 2.05 -20.37 20.48
CA ALA A 16 2.02 -20.65 19.04
C ALA A 16 3.26 -20.10 18.30
N LEU A 17 3.77 -18.94 18.69
CA LEU A 17 5.01 -18.33 18.16
C LEU A 17 6.24 -19.16 18.50
N ILE A 18 6.29 -19.88 19.62
CA ILE A 18 7.42 -20.75 19.94
C ILE A 18 7.42 -21.97 19.00
N PHE A 19 6.25 -22.55 18.75
CA PHE A 19 6.12 -23.69 17.83
C PHE A 19 6.35 -23.32 16.36
N ILE A 20 5.73 -22.22 15.91
CA ILE A 20 5.76 -21.78 14.51
C ILE A 20 7.01 -20.93 14.22
N GLY A 21 7.44 -20.13 15.20
CA GLY A 21 8.50 -19.13 15.08
C GLY A 21 7.94 -17.74 14.73
N PRO A 22 8.34 -16.66 15.42
CA PRO A 22 7.87 -15.30 15.14
C PRO A 22 8.27 -14.82 13.73
N LYS A 23 9.35 -15.35 13.16
CA LYS A 23 9.79 -15.07 11.79
C LYS A 23 8.92 -15.74 10.72
N LYS A 24 8.23 -16.84 11.06
CA LYS A 24 7.39 -17.60 10.12
C LYS A 24 5.99 -17.02 9.98
N LEU A 25 5.45 -16.38 11.00
CA LEU A 25 4.18 -15.67 10.89
C LEU A 25 4.14 -14.62 9.75
N PRO A 26 5.09 -13.68 9.63
CA PRO A 26 5.06 -12.71 8.54
C PRO A 26 5.31 -13.36 7.17
N GLU A 27 6.08 -14.45 7.12
CA GLU A 27 6.32 -15.22 5.89
C GLU A 27 5.02 -15.90 5.41
N LEU A 28 4.30 -16.57 6.30
CA LEU A 28 2.99 -17.18 6.05
C LEU A 28 1.94 -16.12 5.69
N ALA A 29 1.88 -15.02 6.42
CA ALA A 29 0.95 -13.92 6.17
C ALA A 29 1.18 -13.27 4.80
N LYS A 30 2.44 -13.10 4.36
CA LYS A 30 2.77 -12.61 3.02
C LYS A 30 2.28 -13.56 1.93
N GLY A 31 2.48 -14.87 2.10
CA GLY A 31 2.00 -15.89 1.17
C GLY A 31 0.47 -15.92 1.07
N LEU A 32 -0.20 -15.99 2.22
CA LEU A 32 -1.67 -15.95 2.31
C LEU A 32 -2.25 -14.64 1.79
N GLY A 33 -1.64 -13.50 2.12
CA GLY A 33 -2.09 -12.18 1.68
C GLY A 33 -2.00 -12.02 0.16
N LYS A 34 -0.92 -12.51 -0.45
CA LYS A 34 -0.81 -12.54 -1.92
C LYS A 34 -1.86 -13.46 -2.55
N GLY A 35 -2.04 -14.67 -2.02
CA GLY A 35 -3.07 -15.60 -2.50
C GLY A 35 -4.49 -15.04 -2.38
N LEU A 36 -4.80 -14.36 -1.27
CA LEU A 36 -6.10 -13.73 -1.06
C LEU A 36 -6.30 -12.50 -1.97
N ARG A 37 -5.25 -11.74 -2.27
CA ARG A 37 -5.28 -10.63 -3.24
C ARG A 37 -5.56 -11.15 -4.64
N ASP A 38 -4.85 -12.19 -5.06
CA ASP A 38 -5.01 -12.82 -6.37
C ASP A 38 -6.40 -13.47 -6.50
N PHE A 39 -6.87 -14.14 -5.44
CA PHE A 39 -8.24 -14.68 -5.37
C PHE A 39 -9.30 -13.58 -5.50
N GLN A 40 -9.15 -12.46 -4.79
CA GLN A 40 -10.07 -11.32 -4.91
C GLN A 40 -10.05 -10.72 -6.31
N ASN A 41 -8.89 -10.59 -6.94
CA ASN A 41 -8.77 -10.05 -8.31
C ASN A 41 -9.46 -10.98 -9.32
N ALA A 42 -9.23 -12.30 -9.20
CA ALA A 42 -9.91 -13.29 -10.03
C ALA A 42 -11.42 -13.26 -9.80
N ALA A 43 -11.87 -13.25 -8.54
CA ALA A 43 -13.28 -13.17 -8.18
C ALA A 43 -13.96 -11.92 -8.77
N LYS A 44 -13.31 -10.75 -8.71
CA LYS A 44 -13.81 -9.51 -9.33
C LYS A 44 -13.93 -9.62 -10.85
N GLY A 45 -12.95 -10.21 -11.53
CA GLY A 45 -13.03 -10.46 -12.97
C GLY A 45 -14.19 -11.38 -13.34
N PHE A 46 -14.47 -12.42 -12.54
CA PHE A 46 -15.66 -13.26 -12.74
C PHE A 46 -16.96 -12.51 -12.50
N SER A 47 -17.03 -11.65 -11.48
CA SER A 47 -18.20 -10.80 -11.23
C SER A 47 -18.44 -9.79 -12.35
N ASP A 48 -17.39 -9.18 -12.92
CA ASP A 48 -17.49 -8.27 -14.07
C ASP A 48 -18.02 -9.01 -15.30
N GLN A 49 -17.51 -10.22 -15.58
CA GLN A 49 -17.98 -11.05 -16.70
C GLN A 49 -19.46 -11.48 -16.57
N MET A 50 -20.00 -11.56 -15.35
CA MET A 50 -21.43 -11.82 -15.12
C MET A 50 -22.29 -10.55 -15.16
N GLN A 51 -21.68 -9.37 -15.06
CA GLN A 51 -22.33 -8.06 -15.08
C GLN A 51 -22.14 -7.31 -16.40
N ASP A 52 -21.39 -7.88 -17.37
CA ASP A 52 -21.10 -7.32 -18.70
C ASP A 52 -22.33 -7.33 -19.63
N THR A 53 -23.36 -6.59 -19.23
CA THR A 53 -24.38 -5.99 -20.10
C THR A 53 -24.34 -4.46 -19.97
N GLY A 54 -23.22 -3.88 -19.51
CA GLY A 54 -23.02 -2.42 -19.41
C GLY A 54 -21.62 -2.00 -18.94
N GLU A 55 -20.80 -1.50 -19.89
CA GLU A 55 -19.41 -0.98 -19.74
C GLU A 55 -19.24 0.24 -18.79
N PRO A 56 -18.00 0.75 -18.48
CA PRO A 56 -16.66 0.14 -18.49
C PRO A 56 -15.82 0.32 -17.18
N THR A 57 -14.75 -0.48 -17.14
CA THR A 57 -13.55 -0.59 -16.29
C THR A 57 -12.84 0.71 -15.82
N LYS A 58 -12.27 0.70 -14.58
CA LYS A 58 -10.86 1.02 -14.19
C LYS A 58 -10.71 1.32 -12.68
N PRO A 59 -9.75 0.68 -11.98
CA PRO A 59 -8.51 1.39 -11.66
C PRO A 59 -7.27 0.58 -12.06
N GLU A 60 -6.43 1.22 -12.88
CA GLU A 60 -5.04 0.84 -13.10
C GLU A 60 -4.26 0.89 -11.79
N SER A 61 -3.39 -0.10 -11.62
CA SER A 61 -1.98 0.07 -11.28
C SER A 61 -1.63 1.17 -10.27
N HIS A 62 -1.57 0.78 -8.99
CA HIS A 62 -0.49 1.27 -8.15
C HIS A 62 0.66 0.27 -8.25
N GLU A 63 1.52 0.49 -9.24
CA GLU A 63 2.91 0.06 -9.18
C GLU A 63 3.48 0.55 -7.85
N VAL A 64 3.98 -0.38 -7.04
CA VAL A 64 4.80 -0.04 -5.88
C VAL A 64 6.04 0.65 -6.44
N PRO A 65 6.33 1.92 -6.10
CA PRO A 65 7.57 2.56 -6.49
C PRO A 65 8.74 1.66 -6.07
N LYS A 66 9.55 1.27 -7.06
CA LYS A 66 10.86 0.65 -6.84
C LYS A 66 11.59 1.49 -5.79
N LEU A 67 12.10 0.82 -4.76
CA LEU A 67 13.18 1.35 -3.93
C LEU A 67 14.28 1.84 -4.88
N THR A 68 14.43 3.16 -4.96
CA THR A 68 15.58 3.83 -5.54
C THR A 68 16.21 4.63 -4.41
N ASP A 69 17.44 4.20 -4.10
CA ASP A 69 18.56 4.99 -3.61
C ASP A 69 18.43 5.82 -2.34
N ALA A 70 19.01 5.27 -1.27
CA ALA A 70 19.65 6.07 -0.24
C ALA A 70 21.00 6.60 -0.76
N SER A 71 21.01 7.71 -1.51
CA SER A 71 22.17 8.61 -1.58
C SER A 71 21.91 9.89 -2.37
N GLN A 72 22.26 11.02 -1.77
CA GLN A 72 22.67 12.28 -2.43
C GLN A 72 21.62 13.05 -3.24
N GLN A 73 21.07 14.12 -2.63
CA GLN A 73 21.41 15.48 -3.07
C GLN A 73 20.94 16.53 -2.06
N LYS A 74 21.93 17.15 -1.43
CA LYS A 74 21.88 18.41 -0.72
C LYS A 74 22.28 19.48 -1.75
N GLU A 75 21.32 20.21 -2.31
CA GLU A 75 21.54 21.41 -3.13
C GLU A 75 20.25 22.23 -3.07
N ALA A 76 20.20 23.28 -2.24
CA ALA A 76 20.49 24.67 -2.60
C ALA A 76 19.24 25.44 -3.09
N ASN A 77 18.62 26.14 -2.14
CA ASN A 77 17.96 27.46 -2.21
C ASN A 77 17.06 27.82 -3.41
N PRO A 78 15.76 28.06 -3.16
CA PRO A 78 14.96 28.96 -3.98
C PRO A 78 14.46 30.15 -3.14
N SER A 79 15.33 31.17 -3.02
CA SER A 79 14.93 32.53 -2.64
C SER A 79 15.01 33.40 -3.89
N GLU A 80 14.13 33.17 -4.86
CA GLU A 80 13.87 34.15 -5.92
C GLU A 80 12.36 34.28 -6.07
N GLU A 81 11.86 35.20 -5.26
CA GLU A 81 10.53 35.75 -5.25
C GLU A 81 10.26 36.42 -6.60
N HIS A 82 9.35 35.80 -7.34
CA HIS A 82 8.70 36.32 -8.51
C HIS A 82 7.98 37.63 -8.15
N SER A 83 8.43 38.77 -8.68
CA SER A 83 7.63 40.00 -8.68
C SER A 83 7.72 40.72 -10.04
N PRO A 84 6.61 41.35 -10.47
CA PRO A 84 6.16 41.32 -11.84
C PRO A 84 6.69 42.48 -12.70
N ARG A 85 6.79 42.16 -13.99
CA ARG A 85 6.93 43.05 -15.14
C ARG A 85 5.87 44.19 -15.05
N LYS A 86 6.33 45.41 -14.81
CA LYS A 86 5.61 46.65 -15.15
C LYS A 86 6.30 47.16 -16.42
N GLU A 87 5.67 46.97 -17.58
CA GLU A 87 4.88 48.02 -18.23
C GLU A 87 5.76 49.21 -18.63
N ASP A 88 6.58 48.94 -19.63
CA ASP A 88 6.65 49.70 -20.87
C ASP A 88 5.45 50.66 -21.07
N HIS A 89 5.70 51.96 -20.90
CA HIS A 89 5.25 52.92 -21.89
C HIS A 89 6.08 54.20 -21.88
N HIS A 90 6.26 54.65 -23.11
CA HIS A 90 7.06 55.75 -23.62
C HIS A 90 6.22 57.04 -23.58
N SER A 91 6.89 58.17 -23.34
CA SER A 91 6.43 59.58 -23.47
C SER A 91 5.98 60.29 -22.19
#